data_AF-A0A7C9BG54-F1
#
_entry.id   AF-A0A7C9BG54-F1
#
_cell.length_a   1.000
_cell.length_b   1.000
_cell.length_c   1.000
_cell.angle_alpha   90.00
_cell.angle_beta   90.00
_cell.angle_gamma   90.00
#
_symmetry.space_group_name_H-M   'P 1'
#
loop_
_entity.id
_entity.type
_entity.pdbx_description
1 polymer ?
#
loop_
_entity_poly.entity_id
_entity_poly.type
_entity_poly.pdbx_seq_one_letter_code
_entity_poly.pdbx_strand_id
1 'polypeptide(L)'
;MIFIAFILSLVFGSIGFVVTKNNARYILSGYNTMSEQDRQQFDITSYLAYFKKFHLILAGALLGGVLLLSLINNNWASIFMIEFPLCAYLYFLISTSAHYHTTTKQKQGTYIAGGVLSIIILVLMFESFTDYKSSELVLGPDMLEIRGSFGVTLNKAEVIGYELVDKLPEIAYKTGGFAAGDYAKGKFKTKNGKFIWLYVNKNVSPYLLIKSSKGEIYYNHDKTRPSTFREQLRNWLGATR
;
A
#
# COMPACT_ATOMS: atom_id res chain seq x y z
N MET A 1 3.69 9.21 6.04
CA MET A 1 2.91 9.33 4.79
C MET A 1 3.36 10.55 3.97
N ILE A 2 3.16 11.78 4.44
CA ILE A 2 3.53 13.01 3.69
C ILE A 2 5.00 13.04 3.25
N PHE A 3 5.93 12.73 4.16
CA PHE A 3 7.36 12.65 3.82
C PHE A 3 7.66 11.65 2.68
N ILE A 4 6.97 10.50 2.66
CA ILE A 4 7.10 9.50 1.59
C ILE A 4 6.54 10.06 0.28
N ALA A 5 5.37 10.70 0.32
CA ALA A 5 4.79 11.33 -0.87
C ALA A 5 5.70 12.41 -1.46
N PHE A 6 6.34 13.23 -0.61
CA PHE A 6 7.30 14.23 -1.04
C PHE A 6 8.48 13.59 -1.79
N ILE A 7 9.08 12.52 -1.24
CA ILE A 7 10.16 11.79 -1.90
C ILE A 7 9.69 11.19 -3.23
N LEU A 8 8.53 10.52 -3.26
CA LEU A 8 8.00 9.91 -4.48
C LEU A 8 7.72 10.96 -5.56
N SER A 9 7.13 12.09 -5.20
CA SER A 9 6.91 13.21 -6.12
C SER A 9 8.23 13.78 -6.65
N LEU A 10 9.26 13.90 -5.82
CA LEU A 10 10.59 14.33 -6.27
C LEU A 10 11.18 13.32 -7.27
N VAL A 11 11.07 12.02 -7.00
CA VAL A 11 11.53 10.96 -7.91
C VAL A 11 10.79 11.04 -9.25
N PHE A 12 9.45 11.06 -9.23
CA PHE A 12 8.66 11.14 -10.46
C PHE A 12 8.97 12.41 -11.25
N GLY A 13 9.09 13.56 -10.60
CA GLY A 13 9.43 14.82 -11.26
C GLY A 13 10.82 14.80 -11.87
N SER A 14 11.79 14.20 -11.18
CA SER A 14 13.17 14.07 -11.66
C SER A 14 13.29 13.20 -12.90
N ILE A 15 12.49 12.12 -13.00
CA ILE A 15 12.47 11.25 -14.20
C ILE A 15 12.22 12.06 -15.46
N GLY A 16 11.38 13.09 -15.41
CA GLY A 16 11.09 13.98 -16.54
C GLY A 16 12.31 14.68 -17.15
N PHE A 17 13.46 14.68 -16.48
CA PHE A 17 14.72 15.25 -16.95
C PHE A 17 15.80 14.21 -17.28
N VAL A 18 15.58 12.93 -16.95
CA VAL A 18 16.57 11.86 -17.15
C VAL A 18 16.72 11.51 -18.63
N VAL A 19 15.60 11.43 -19.36
CA VAL A 19 15.60 11.07 -20.79
C VAL A 19 15.76 12.33 -21.65
N THR A 20 16.82 12.33 -22.46
CA THR A 20 17.20 13.42 -23.36
C THR A 20 17.41 12.88 -24.77
N LYS A 21 17.48 13.77 -25.78
CA LYS A 21 17.76 13.36 -27.16
C LYS A 21 19.07 12.56 -27.28
N ASN A 22 20.09 12.92 -26.50
CA ASN A 22 21.42 12.33 -26.57
C ASN A 22 21.47 10.90 -25.99
N ASN A 23 20.61 10.58 -25.03
CA ASN A 23 20.61 9.27 -24.36
C ASN A 23 19.39 8.40 -24.67
N ALA A 24 18.33 8.95 -25.29
CA ALA A 24 17.08 8.23 -25.58
C ALA A 24 17.33 6.93 -26.35
N ARG A 25 18.29 6.92 -27.29
CA ARG A 25 18.66 5.72 -28.06
C ARG A 25 19.12 4.54 -27.20
N TYR A 26 19.50 4.78 -25.95
CA TYR A 26 19.97 3.75 -25.02
C TYR A 26 18.93 3.39 -23.97
N ILE A 27 18.26 4.40 -23.38
CA ILE A 27 17.44 4.22 -22.18
C ILE A 27 15.92 4.32 -22.40
N LEU A 28 15.48 4.86 -23.54
CA LEU A 28 14.05 4.95 -23.85
C LEU A 28 13.58 3.64 -24.49
N SER A 29 12.94 2.79 -23.69
CA SER A 29 12.33 1.55 -24.17
C SER A 29 11.40 1.80 -25.36
N GLY A 30 11.45 0.92 -26.35
CA GLY A 30 10.72 1.08 -27.61
C GLY A 30 11.48 1.92 -28.63
N TYR A 31 12.08 3.04 -28.23
CA TYR A 31 12.94 3.85 -29.11
C TYR A 31 14.34 3.22 -29.27
N ASN A 32 14.90 2.64 -28.21
CA ASN A 32 16.19 1.96 -28.25
C ASN A 32 16.18 0.67 -29.10
N THR A 33 15.01 0.04 -29.28
CA THR A 33 14.82 -1.18 -30.09
C THR A 33 14.31 -0.90 -31.50
N MET A 34 14.02 0.36 -31.85
CA MET A 34 13.67 0.74 -33.21
C MET A 34 14.85 0.56 -34.17
N SER A 35 14.53 0.24 -35.43
CA SER A 35 15.51 0.31 -36.51
C SER A 35 15.99 1.76 -36.72
N GLU A 36 17.13 1.98 -37.37
CA GLU A 36 17.57 3.35 -37.66
C GLU A 36 16.59 4.11 -38.58
N GLN A 37 15.93 3.40 -39.49
CA GLN A 37 14.90 3.99 -40.36
C GLN A 37 13.70 4.48 -39.54
N ASP A 38 13.20 3.67 -38.60
CA ASP A 38 12.08 4.04 -37.73
C ASP A 38 12.45 5.20 -36.79
N ARG A 39 13.68 5.23 -36.25
CA ARG A 39 14.14 6.32 -35.38
C ARG A 39 14.24 7.67 -36.08
N GLN A 40 14.56 7.68 -37.37
CA GLN A 40 14.59 8.91 -38.17
C GLN A 40 13.19 9.48 -38.41
N GLN A 41 12.16 8.62 -38.44
CA GLN A 41 10.76 9.03 -38.60
C GLN A 41 10.07 9.36 -37.27
N PHE A 42 10.62 8.91 -36.15
CA PHE A 42 10.05 9.15 -34.83
C PHE A 42 10.31 10.58 -34.35
N ASP A 43 9.24 11.34 -34.05
CA ASP A 43 9.36 12.67 -33.45
C ASP A 43 9.76 12.59 -31.97
N ILE A 44 11.05 12.37 -31.73
CA ILE A 44 11.63 12.29 -30.40
C ILE A 44 11.53 13.61 -29.64
N THR A 45 11.45 14.75 -30.34
CA THR A 45 11.39 16.07 -29.69
C THR A 45 10.05 16.25 -28.98
N SER A 46 8.96 16.01 -29.71
CA SER A 46 7.61 16.13 -29.16
C SER A 46 7.35 15.06 -28.10
N TYR A 47 7.83 13.83 -28.30
CA TYR A 47 7.72 12.77 -27.31
C TYR A 47 8.41 13.15 -25.98
N LEU A 48 9.65 13.64 -26.02
CA LEU A 48 10.37 14.03 -24.80
C LEU A 48 9.72 15.24 -24.10
N ALA A 49 9.15 16.18 -24.86
CA ALA A 49 8.39 17.28 -24.29
C ALA A 49 7.14 16.77 -23.54
N TYR A 50 6.40 15.82 -24.14
CA TYR A 50 5.25 15.17 -23.49
C TYR A 50 5.67 14.35 -22.27
N PHE A 51 6.72 13.54 -22.39
CA PHE A 51 7.29 12.73 -21.31
C PHE A 51 7.65 13.59 -20.09
N LYS A 52 8.34 14.71 -20.31
CA LYS A 52 8.69 15.67 -19.25
C LYS A 52 7.44 16.28 -18.61
N LYS A 53 6.49 16.75 -19.43
CA LYS A 53 5.24 17.34 -18.94
C LYS A 53 4.44 16.34 -18.10
N PHE A 54 4.32 15.10 -18.55
CA PHE A 54 3.63 14.03 -17.82
C PHE A 54 4.23 13.83 -16.43
N HIS A 55 5.56 13.67 -16.33
CA HIS A 55 6.25 13.42 -15.06
C HIS A 55 6.16 14.60 -14.08
N LEU A 56 6.21 15.85 -14.58
CA LEU A 56 6.00 17.05 -13.76
C LEU A 56 4.56 17.14 -13.24
N ILE A 57 3.57 16.84 -14.08
CA ILE A 57 2.15 16.81 -13.66
C ILE A 57 1.93 15.69 -12.65
N LEU A 58 2.45 14.49 -12.90
CA LEU A 58 2.36 13.35 -11.98
C LEU A 58 2.94 13.71 -10.61
N ALA A 59 4.13 14.30 -10.56
CA ALA A 59 4.78 14.72 -9.32
C ALA A 59 3.91 15.72 -8.53
N GLY A 60 3.42 16.77 -9.21
CA GLY A 60 2.59 17.80 -8.59
C GLY A 60 1.24 17.27 -8.12
N ALA A 61 0.56 16.49 -8.97
CA ALA A 61 -0.74 15.91 -8.66
C ALA A 61 -0.65 14.85 -7.55
N LEU A 62 0.41 14.05 -7.50
CA LEU A 62 0.65 13.11 -6.41
C LEU A 62 0.81 13.84 -5.08
N LEU A 63 1.70 14.84 -5.02
CA LEU A 63 1.96 15.57 -3.77
C LEU A 63 0.72 16.33 -3.33
N GLY A 64 0.12 17.12 -4.23
CA GLY A 64 -1.07 17.91 -3.97
C GLY A 64 -2.25 17.03 -3.56
N GLY A 65 -2.49 15.94 -4.28
CA GLY A 65 -3.58 15.00 -3.98
C GLY A 65 -3.41 14.33 -2.62
N VAL A 66 -2.20 13.86 -2.27
CA VAL A 66 -1.93 13.30 -0.93
C VAL A 66 -2.16 14.36 0.15
N LEU A 67 -1.63 15.57 -0.01
CA LEU A 67 -1.79 16.64 0.98
C LEU A 67 -3.27 16.97 1.21
N LEU A 68 -4.05 17.16 0.15
CA LEU A 68 -5.47 17.48 0.22
C LEU A 68 -6.29 16.32 0.81
N LEU A 69 -6.07 15.09 0.36
CA LEU A 69 -6.80 13.93 0.87
C LEU A 69 -6.46 13.65 2.34
N SER A 70 -5.23 13.94 2.78
CA SER A 70 -4.84 13.77 4.20
C SER A 70 -5.63 14.67 5.15
N LEU A 71 -6.16 15.80 4.67
CA LEU A 71 -7.02 16.68 5.45
C LEU A 71 -8.41 16.07 5.70
N ILE A 72 -8.82 15.11 4.86
CA ILE A 72 -10.14 14.48 4.90
C ILE A 72 -10.05 13.09 5.53
N ASN A 73 -9.13 12.26 5.04
CA ASN A 73 -9.00 10.86 5.43
C ASN A 73 -7.63 10.27 5.03
N ASN A 74 -6.88 9.77 6.01
CA ASN A 74 -5.55 9.20 5.78
C ASN A 74 -5.57 7.91 4.95
N ASN A 75 -6.66 7.12 5.00
CA ASN A 75 -6.79 5.90 4.21
C ASN A 75 -6.96 6.24 2.74
N TRP A 76 -7.83 7.20 2.40
CA TRP A 76 -7.96 7.69 1.02
C TRP A 76 -6.66 8.29 0.49
N ALA A 77 -5.95 9.07 1.31
CA ALA A 77 -4.65 9.60 0.93
C ALA A 77 -3.61 8.50 0.68
N SER A 78 -3.62 7.43 1.48
CA SER A 78 -2.70 6.29 1.31
C SER A 78 -3.02 5.46 0.06
N ILE A 79 -4.31 5.21 -0.21
CA ILE A 79 -4.76 4.54 -1.44
C ILE A 79 -4.36 5.37 -2.66
N PHE A 80 -4.66 6.68 -2.65
CA PHE A 80 -4.30 7.58 -3.73
C PHE A 80 -2.79 7.60 -4.00
N MET A 81 -1.96 7.61 -2.95
CA MET A 81 -0.50 7.60 -3.10
C MET A 81 0.03 6.40 -3.90
N ILE A 82 -0.64 5.24 -3.77
CA ILE A 82 -0.26 3.99 -4.42
C ILE A 82 -0.90 3.88 -5.80
N GLU A 83 -2.22 4.08 -5.89
CA GLU A 83 -3.00 3.82 -7.11
C GLU A 83 -2.83 4.92 -8.16
N PHE A 84 -2.72 6.19 -7.75
CA PHE A 84 -2.68 7.30 -8.69
C PHE A 84 -1.50 7.23 -9.67
N PRO A 85 -0.25 6.96 -9.25
CA PRO A 85 0.85 6.78 -10.18
C PRO A 85 0.63 5.62 -11.15
N LEU A 86 0.05 4.50 -10.69
CA LEU A 86 -0.22 3.34 -11.56
C LEU A 86 -1.24 3.69 -12.65
N CYS A 87 -2.35 4.33 -12.28
CA CYS A 87 -3.34 4.82 -13.21
C CYS A 87 -2.77 5.87 -14.17
N ALA A 88 -1.91 6.77 -13.67
CA ALA A 88 -1.23 7.77 -14.50
C ALA A 88 -0.29 7.12 -15.52
N TYR A 89 0.47 6.09 -15.13
CA TYR A 89 1.33 5.35 -16.06
C TYR A 89 0.52 4.51 -17.05
N LEU A 90 -0.62 3.93 -16.64
CA LEU A 90 -1.54 3.27 -17.56
C LEU A 90 -2.05 4.26 -18.62
N TYR A 91 -2.48 5.45 -18.19
CA TYR A 91 -2.85 6.54 -19.10
C TYR A 91 -1.69 6.93 -20.01
N PHE A 92 -0.47 7.07 -19.48
CA PHE A 92 0.72 7.41 -20.26
C PHE A 92 1.04 6.37 -21.33
N LEU A 93 0.93 5.07 -21.02
CA LEU A 93 1.12 4.00 -22.00
C LEU A 93 0.11 4.09 -23.14
N ILE A 94 -1.17 4.33 -22.81
CA ILE A 94 -2.24 4.45 -23.79
C ILE A 94 -2.07 5.72 -24.64
N SER A 95 -1.80 6.86 -24.02
CA SER A 95 -1.65 8.14 -24.72
C SER A 95 -0.42 8.17 -25.62
N THR A 96 0.68 7.54 -25.20
CA THR A 96 1.90 7.46 -26.01
C THR A 96 1.83 6.42 -27.13
N SER A 97 0.90 5.46 -27.05
CA SER A 97 0.69 4.47 -28.12
C SER A 97 0.37 5.12 -29.48
N ALA A 98 -0.23 6.33 -29.46
CA ALA A 98 -0.52 7.12 -30.66
C ALA A 98 0.73 7.79 -31.29
N HIS A 99 1.79 8.00 -30.52
CA HIS A 99 3.06 8.58 -31.01
C HIS A 99 3.95 7.56 -31.73
N TYR A 100 3.67 6.26 -31.59
CA TYR A 100 4.36 5.22 -32.34
C TYR A 100 3.74 5.11 -33.74
N HIS A 101 4.34 5.79 -34.72
CA HIS A 101 4.05 5.62 -36.15
C HIS A 101 4.61 4.30 -36.72
N THR A 102 4.62 3.22 -35.94
CA THR A 102 5.44 2.03 -36.22
C THR A 102 4.77 0.71 -35.83
N THR A 103 5.37 -0.38 -36.35
CA THR A 103 4.90 -1.77 -36.52
C THR A 103 3.94 -2.39 -35.48
N THR A 104 3.09 -3.33 -35.94
CA THR A 104 2.11 -4.10 -35.14
C THR A 104 2.66 -4.67 -33.82
N LYS A 105 3.95 -5.03 -33.77
CA LYS A 105 4.60 -5.63 -32.60
C LYS A 105 4.76 -4.66 -31.43
N GLN A 106 5.06 -3.38 -31.67
CA GLN A 106 5.22 -2.38 -30.60
C GLN A 106 3.86 -2.02 -29.97
N LYS A 107 2.79 -1.98 -30.79
CA LYS A 107 1.42 -1.82 -30.30
C LYS A 107 0.99 -3.01 -29.42
N GLN A 108 1.28 -4.24 -29.85
CA GLN A 108 1.02 -5.44 -29.04
C GLN A 108 1.74 -5.40 -27.69
N GLY A 109 3.02 -5.02 -27.66
CA GLY A 109 3.76 -4.87 -26.41
C GLY A 109 3.13 -3.86 -25.44
N THR A 110 2.65 -2.73 -25.97
CA THR A 110 1.95 -1.71 -25.16
C THR A 110 0.63 -2.23 -24.60
N TYR A 111 -0.16 -2.97 -25.39
CA TYR A 111 -1.40 -3.59 -24.91
C TYR A 111 -1.16 -4.64 -23.83
N ILE A 112 -0.14 -5.49 -23.99
CA ILE A 112 0.24 -6.48 -22.97
C ILE A 112 0.66 -5.76 -21.69
N ALA A 113 1.54 -4.75 -21.78
CA ALA A 113 1.98 -3.99 -20.62
C ALA A 113 0.81 -3.27 -19.93
N GLY A 114 -0.10 -2.66 -20.69
CA GLY A 114 -1.30 -2.02 -20.16
C GLY A 114 -2.24 -3.02 -19.49
N GLY A 115 -2.43 -4.21 -20.07
CA GLY A 115 -3.23 -5.29 -19.50
C GLY A 115 -2.66 -5.80 -18.18
N VAL A 116 -1.34 -6.06 -18.12
CA VAL A 116 -0.65 -6.46 -16.89
C VAL A 116 -0.77 -5.38 -15.82
N LEU A 117 -0.53 -4.11 -16.17
CA LEU A 117 -0.65 -3.00 -15.23
C LEU A 117 -2.09 -2.84 -14.72
N SER A 118 -3.09 -3.05 -15.57
CA SER A 118 -4.50 -3.01 -15.18
C SER A 118 -4.84 -4.10 -14.17
N ILE A 119 -4.32 -5.32 -14.35
CA ILE A 119 -4.49 -6.41 -13.39
C ILE A 119 -3.84 -6.05 -12.04
N ILE A 120 -2.63 -5.48 -12.06
CA ILE A 120 -1.93 -5.04 -10.84
C ILE A 120 -2.76 -3.99 -10.09
N ILE A 121 -3.29 -2.98 -10.80
CA ILE A 121 -4.18 -1.96 -10.22
C ILE A 121 -5.41 -2.61 -9.57
N LEU A 122 -6.06 -3.55 -10.26
CA LEU A 122 -7.25 -4.23 -9.73
C LEU A 122 -6.95 -5.06 -8.48
N VAL A 123 -5.81 -5.75 -8.44
CA VAL A 123 -5.38 -6.54 -7.27
C VAL A 123 -5.09 -5.63 -6.09
N LEU A 124 -4.31 -4.56 -6.27
CA LEU A 124 -3.97 -3.61 -5.20
C LEU A 124 -5.21 -2.85 -4.69
N MET A 125 -6.13 -2.53 -5.59
CA MET A 125 -7.41 -1.93 -5.22
C MET A 125 -8.26 -2.90 -4.40
N PHE A 126 -8.31 -4.19 -4.77
CA PHE A 126 -9.01 -5.21 -4.01
C PHE A 126 -8.39 -5.42 -2.62
N GLU A 127 -7.06 -5.52 -2.52
CA GLU A 127 -6.35 -5.59 -1.24
C GLU A 127 -6.60 -4.35 -0.37
N SER A 128 -6.70 -3.16 -0.98
CA SER A 128 -7.02 -1.95 -0.22
C SER A 128 -8.38 -2.03 0.48
N PHE A 129 -9.40 -2.65 -0.13
CA PHE A 129 -10.70 -2.86 0.53
C PHE A 129 -10.64 -3.84 1.71
N THR A 130 -9.62 -4.70 1.79
CA THR A 130 -9.43 -5.63 2.91
C THR A 130 -8.48 -5.08 3.98
N ASP A 131 -7.49 -4.31 3.57
CA ASP A 131 -6.42 -3.80 4.43
C ASP A 131 -6.85 -2.56 5.24
N TYR A 132 -7.61 -1.64 4.64
CA TYR A 132 -8.06 -0.39 5.29
C TYR A 132 -9.38 -0.52 6.09
N LYS A 133 -9.57 -1.66 6.74
CA LYS A 133 -10.67 -1.93 7.69
C LYS A 133 -10.20 -2.76 8.87
N SER A 134 -10.89 -2.72 10.01
CA SER A 134 -10.52 -3.56 11.16
C SER A 134 -10.51 -5.06 10.85
N SER A 135 -9.61 -5.78 11.52
CA SER A 135 -9.62 -7.25 11.55
C SER A 135 -10.72 -7.75 12.50
N GLU A 136 -11.31 -8.90 12.19
CA GLU A 136 -12.39 -9.48 13.00
C GLU A 136 -11.81 -10.47 14.02
N LEU A 137 -12.14 -10.30 15.30
CA LEU A 137 -11.80 -11.26 16.34
C LEU A 137 -12.97 -12.24 16.53
N VAL A 138 -12.69 -13.52 16.29
CA VAL A 138 -13.64 -14.63 16.40
C VAL A 138 -13.17 -15.58 17.49
N LEU A 139 -14.07 -15.92 18.41
CA LEU A 139 -13.83 -16.90 19.47
C LEU A 139 -14.58 -18.19 19.11
N GLY A 140 -13.84 -19.23 18.70
CA GLY A 140 -14.35 -20.58 18.50
C GLY A 140 -14.37 -21.38 19.82
N PRO A 141 -14.59 -22.71 19.81
CA PRO A 141 -14.57 -23.51 21.03
C PRO A 141 -13.21 -23.50 21.76
N ASP A 142 -12.14 -23.76 21.00
CA ASP A 142 -10.77 -23.95 21.52
C ASP A 142 -9.74 -22.97 20.93
N MET A 143 -10.16 -22.10 20.02
CA MET A 143 -9.28 -21.18 19.31
C MET A 143 -9.84 -19.75 19.26
N LEU A 144 -8.95 -18.77 19.42
CA LEU A 144 -9.16 -17.37 19.08
C LEU A 144 -8.54 -17.12 17.71
N GLU A 145 -9.32 -16.55 16.80
CA GLU A 145 -8.88 -16.20 15.45
C GLU A 145 -9.04 -14.70 15.22
N ILE A 146 -7.98 -14.03 14.79
CA ILE A 146 -8.05 -12.68 14.23
C ILE A 146 -8.03 -12.82 12.71
N ARG A 147 -9.19 -12.61 12.08
CA ARG A 147 -9.42 -12.76 10.64
C ARG A 147 -9.11 -11.49 9.87
N GLY A 148 -8.88 -11.67 8.57
CA GLY A 148 -8.49 -10.62 7.63
C GLY A 148 -7.00 -10.70 7.29
N SER A 149 -6.50 -9.65 6.65
CA SER A 149 -5.11 -9.60 6.18
C SER A 149 -4.12 -9.82 7.31
N PHE A 150 -3.17 -10.73 7.07
CA PHE A 150 -2.14 -11.14 8.03
C PHE A 150 -2.70 -11.71 9.34
N GLY A 151 -3.89 -12.31 9.31
CA GLY A 151 -4.56 -12.88 10.47
C GLY A 151 -3.72 -13.87 11.28
N VAL A 152 -4.12 -14.10 12.53
CA VAL A 152 -3.44 -15.02 13.46
C VAL A 152 -4.45 -15.87 14.21
N THR A 153 -4.02 -17.09 14.52
CA THR A 153 -4.77 -18.03 15.34
C THR A 153 -4.00 -18.37 16.60
N LEU A 154 -4.70 -18.36 17.72
CA LEU A 154 -4.23 -18.81 19.02
C LEU A 154 -5.13 -19.91 19.56
N ASN A 155 -4.54 -21.01 20.02
CA ASN A 155 -5.26 -21.96 20.86
C ASN A 155 -5.58 -21.30 22.21
N LYS A 156 -6.64 -21.73 22.87
CA LYS A 156 -7.06 -21.20 24.17
C LYS A 156 -5.95 -21.29 25.22
N ALA A 157 -5.20 -22.40 25.24
CA ALA A 157 -4.05 -22.58 26.12
C ALA A 157 -2.87 -21.64 25.85
N GLU A 158 -2.80 -21.04 24.66
CA GLU A 158 -1.76 -20.06 24.31
C GLU A 158 -2.06 -18.67 24.89
N VAL A 159 -3.29 -18.40 25.33
CA VAL A 159 -3.69 -17.13 25.94
C VAL A 159 -3.37 -17.13 27.43
N ILE A 160 -2.35 -16.35 27.81
CA ILE A 160 -1.80 -16.30 29.18
C ILE A 160 -2.45 -15.17 29.99
N GLY A 161 -2.91 -14.11 29.32
CA GLY A 161 -3.59 -13.01 29.98
C GLY A 161 -4.11 -11.97 29.00
N TYR A 162 -4.90 -11.05 29.51
CA TYR A 162 -5.45 -9.96 28.71
C TYR A 162 -5.70 -8.72 29.57
N GLU A 163 -5.52 -7.54 28.98
CA GLU A 163 -5.78 -6.27 29.63
C GLU A 163 -6.15 -5.18 28.61
N LEU A 164 -6.73 -4.09 29.10
CA LEU A 164 -6.93 -2.89 28.27
C LEU A 164 -5.77 -1.93 28.51
N VAL A 165 -5.22 -1.40 27.44
CA VAL A 165 -4.14 -0.41 27.47
C VAL A 165 -4.51 0.77 26.57
N ASP A 166 -4.19 1.99 27.01
CA ASP A 166 -4.54 3.20 26.25
C ASP A 166 -3.51 3.56 25.17
N LYS A 167 -2.31 2.97 25.23
CA LYS A 167 -1.19 3.29 24.35
C LYS A 167 -0.54 2.03 23.79
N LEU A 168 -0.18 2.11 22.51
CA LEU A 168 0.70 1.14 21.87
C LEU A 168 2.15 1.38 22.30
N PRO A 169 2.99 0.34 22.38
CA PRO A 169 4.42 0.52 22.53
C PRO A 169 4.99 1.28 21.33
N GLU A 170 6.09 2.00 21.53
CA GLU A 170 6.76 2.70 20.43
C GLU A 170 7.28 1.68 19.40
N ILE A 171 6.78 1.80 18.17
CA ILE A 171 7.15 0.92 17.06
C ILE A 171 8.43 1.42 16.42
N ALA A 172 9.40 0.52 16.21
CA ALA A 172 10.61 0.79 15.45
C ALA A 172 10.35 0.59 13.96
N TYR A 173 9.92 -0.62 13.57
CA TYR A 173 9.61 -0.95 12.18
C TYR A 173 8.67 -2.15 12.05
N LYS A 174 7.99 -2.23 10.91
CA LYS A 174 7.18 -3.39 10.51
C LYS A 174 8.09 -4.50 10.01
N THR A 175 7.90 -5.73 10.49
CA THR A 175 8.69 -6.90 10.07
C THR A 175 7.93 -7.82 9.11
N GLY A 176 6.60 -7.73 9.06
CA GLY A 176 5.77 -8.41 8.07
C GLY A 176 4.31 -8.07 8.29
N GLY A 177 3.59 -7.62 7.26
CA GLY A 177 2.21 -7.19 7.42
C GLY A 177 1.84 -5.94 6.63
N PHE A 178 0.78 -5.28 7.07
CA PHE A 178 0.25 -4.04 6.54
C PHE A 178 0.42 -2.88 7.53
N ALA A 179 0.81 -1.70 7.04
CA ALA A 179 0.89 -0.48 7.85
C ALA A 179 0.79 0.75 6.94
N ALA A 180 -0.44 1.18 6.66
CA ALA A 180 -0.74 2.39 5.91
C ALA A 180 -2.06 3.00 6.40
N GLY A 181 -2.25 4.30 6.13
CA GLY A 181 -3.37 5.06 6.67
C GLY A 181 -3.46 4.92 8.19
N ASP A 182 -4.64 4.54 8.68
CA ASP A 182 -4.95 4.42 10.10
C ASP A 182 -4.69 3.01 10.65
N TYR A 183 -4.44 2.01 9.79
CA TYR A 183 -4.36 0.60 10.23
C TYR A 183 -2.93 0.06 10.29
N ALA A 184 -2.71 -0.86 11.23
CA ALA A 184 -1.51 -1.68 11.33
C ALA A 184 -1.91 -3.13 11.64
N LYS A 185 -1.46 -4.06 10.78
CA LYS A 185 -1.79 -5.49 10.83
C LYS A 185 -0.54 -6.34 10.64
N GLY A 186 -0.34 -7.37 11.46
CA GLY A 186 0.78 -8.30 11.37
C GLY A 186 1.88 -8.04 12.41
N LYS A 187 3.13 -8.37 12.06
CA LYS A 187 4.31 -8.38 12.95
C LYS A 187 5.09 -7.07 12.90
N PHE A 188 5.45 -6.58 14.09
CA PHE A 188 6.20 -5.36 14.30
C PHE A 188 7.30 -5.57 15.33
N LYS A 189 8.39 -4.80 15.19
CA LYS A 189 9.41 -4.67 16.21
C LYS A 189 9.26 -3.33 16.92
N THR A 190 9.23 -3.35 18.24
CA THR A 190 9.19 -2.15 19.07
C THR A 190 10.59 -1.56 19.25
N LYS A 191 10.69 -0.29 19.67
CA LYS A 191 11.98 0.37 19.93
C LYS A 191 12.78 -0.26 21.07
N ASN A 192 12.10 -0.91 22.03
CA ASN A 192 12.77 -1.70 23.08
C ASN A 192 13.16 -3.11 22.62
N GLY A 193 13.02 -3.44 21.32
CA GLY A 193 13.54 -4.67 20.73
C GLY A 193 12.57 -5.86 20.73
N LYS A 194 11.38 -5.73 21.31
CA LYS A 194 10.37 -6.79 21.38
C LYS A 194 9.64 -6.97 20.04
N PHE A 195 9.34 -8.21 19.68
CA PHE A 195 8.42 -8.51 18.59
C PHE A 195 7.00 -8.63 19.12
N ILE A 196 6.08 -7.92 18.46
CA ILE A 196 4.65 -7.89 18.79
C ILE A 196 3.82 -8.05 17.53
N TRP A 197 2.54 -8.34 17.73
CA TRP A 197 1.54 -8.30 16.68
C TRP A 197 0.60 -7.12 16.89
N LEU A 198 0.30 -6.42 15.81
CA LEU A 198 -0.71 -5.37 15.79
C LEU A 198 -1.85 -5.80 14.88
N TYR A 199 -3.08 -5.55 15.30
CA TYR A 199 -4.30 -5.63 14.51
C TYR A 199 -5.20 -4.49 14.93
N VAL A 200 -4.76 -3.27 14.60
CA VAL A 200 -5.31 -2.04 15.20
C VAL A 200 -5.62 -0.98 14.15
N ASN A 201 -6.66 -0.21 14.43
CA ASN A 201 -6.81 1.18 13.99
C ASN A 201 -6.13 2.09 15.03
N LYS A 202 -5.11 2.84 14.61
CA LYS A 202 -4.29 3.70 15.46
C LYS A 202 -5.03 4.92 16.03
N ASN A 203 -6.19 5.26 15.46
CA ASN A 203 -7.02 6.38 15.91
C ASN A 203 -8.09 5.95 16.92
N VAL A 204 -8.17 4.65 17.24
CA VAL A 204 -9.13 4.09 18.18
C VAL A 204 -8.41 3.63 19.43
N SER A 205 -8.86 4.10 20.59
CA SER A 205 -8.36 3.74 21.92
C SER A 205 -9.55 3.38 22.82
N PRO A 206 -9.43 2.48 23.80
CA PRO A 206 -8.23 1.70 24.18
C PRO A 206 -7.91 0.55 23.22
N TYR A 207 -6.87 -0.21 23.54
CA TYR A 207 -6.46 -1.44 22.84
C TYR A 207 -6.63 -2.63 23.78
N LEU A 208 -7.10 -3.75 23.26
CA LEU A 208 -7.04 -5.04 23.94
C LEU A 208 -5.64 -5.63 23.73
N LEU A 209 -4.88 -5.73 24.81
CA LEU A 209 -3.62 -6.45 24.85
C LEU A 209 -3.90 -7.91 25.22
N ILE A 210 -3.58 -8.83 24.31
CA ILE A 210 -3.61 -10.28 24.55
C ILE A 210 -2.16 -10.74 24.72
N LYS A 211 -1.84 -11.25 25.91
CA LYS A 211 -0.54 -11.86 26.22
C LYS A 211 -0.63 -13.33 25.87
N SER A 212 0.23 -13.79 24.95
CA SER A 212 0.26 -15.17 24.52
C SER A 212 1.67 -15.76 24.53
N SER A 213 1.76 -17.09 24.45
CA SER A 213 3.04 -17.79 24.26
C SER A 213 3.75 -17.40 22.95
N LYS A 214 3.01 -16.90 21.94
CA LYS A 214 3.57 -16.38 20.67
C LYS A 214 4.02 -14.92 20.75
N GLY A 215 3.82 -14.25 21.88
CA GLY A 215 4.09 -12.84 22.09
C GLY A 215 2.83 -12.01 22.38
N GLU A 216 3.02 -10.70 22.42
CA GLU A 216 1.93 -9.75 22.67
C GLU A 216 1.20 -9.40 21.39
N ILE A 217 -0.13 -9.39 21.48
CA ILE A 217 -1.02 -9.02 20.39
C ILE A 217 -1.86 -7.84 20.86
N TYR A 218 -1.79 -6.74 20.11
CA TYR A 218 -2.62 -5.56 20.34
C TYR A 218 -3.75 -5.56 19.31
N TYR A 219 -4.98 -5.42 19.79
CA TYR A 219 -6.19 -5.51 18.98
C TYR A 219 -7.19 -4.40 19.33
N ASN A 220 -7.85 -3.83 18.33
CA ASN A 220 -9.08 -3.06 18.50
C ASN A 220 -9.95 -3.18 17.24
N HIS A 221 -11.13 -2.56 17.25
CA HIS A 221 -12.08 -2.59 16.14
C HIS A 221 -12.80 -1.25 15.99
N ASP A 222 -13.08 -0.84 14.76
CA ASP A 222 -13.68 0.48 14.46
C ASP A 222 -15.08 0.65 15.07
N LYS A 223 -15.84 -0.44 15.13
CA LYS A 223 -17.25 -0.42 15.56
C LYS A 223 -17.50 -0.98 16.96
N THR A 224 -16.55 -1.77 17.48
CA THR A 224 -16.78 -2.56 18.68
C THR A 224 -15.83 -2.09 19.77
N ARG A 225 -16.39 -1.71 20.92
CA ARG A 225 -15.57 -1.20 22.02
C ARG A 225 -14.64 -2.30 22.54
N PRO A 226 -13.36 -1.98 22.82
CA PRO A 226 -12.42 -2.94 23.40
C PRO A 226 -12.91 -3.59 24.70
N SER A 227 -13.71 -2.89 25.50
CA SER A 227 -14.34 -3.44 26.71
C SER A 227 -15.26 -4.63 26.42
N THR A 228 -15.99 -4.60 25.30
CA THR A 228 -16.85 -5.70 24.87
C THR A 228 -16.01 -6.94 24.54
N PHE A 229 -14.89 -6.78 23.82
CA PHE A 229 -14.00 -7.90 23.55
C PHE A 229 -13.33 -8.44 24.82
N ARG A 230 -12.99 -7.57 25.78
CA ARG A 230 -12.46 -8.00 27.09
C ARG A 230 -13.46 -8.91 27.82
N GLU A 231 -14.74 -8.54 27.83
CA GLU A 231 -15.80 -9.34 28.45
C GLU A 231 -16.02 -10.67 27.71
N GLN A 232 -16.04 -10.64 26.37
CA GLN A 232 -16.13 -11.85 25.54
C GLN A 232 -14.95 -12.80 25.84
N LEU A 233 -13.73 -12.27 25.90
CA LEU A 233 -12.53 -13.06 26.17
C LEU A 233 -12.54 -13.63 27.60
N ARG A 234 -13.00 -12.85 28.59
CA ARG A 234 -13.19 -13.33 29.97
C ARG A 234 -14.12 -14.53 30.01
N ASN A 235 -15.30 -14.41 29.39
CA ASN A 235 -16.30 -15.46 29.40
C ASN A 235 -15.78 -16.71 28.65
N TRP A 236 -15.11 -16.49 27.52
CA TRP A 236 -14.54 -17.56 26.71
C TRP A 236 -13.44 -18.38 27.40
N LEU A 237 -12.56 -17.72 28.18
CA LEU A 237 -11.55 -18.39 29.00
C LEU A 237 -12.16 -19.05 30.25
N GLY A 238 -13.20 -18.43 30.82
CA GLY A 238 -13.89 -18.92 32.02
C GLY A 238 -14.79 -20.14 31.78
N ALA A 239 -15.35 -20.30 30.57
CA ALA A 239 -16.23 -21.42 30.20
C ALA A 239 -15.54 -22.81 30.16
N THR A 240 -14.24 -22.86 30.45
CA THR A 240 -13.40 -24.07 30.48
C THR A 240 -12.92 -24.43 31.89
N ARG A 241 -13.48 -23.80 32.93
CA ARG A 241 -13.24 -24.14 34.34
C ARG A 241 -14.49 -24.70 35.00
#